data_AF-A0A388LDN3-F1
#
_entry.id   AF-A0A388LDN3-F1
#
_cell.length_a   1.000
_cell.length_b   1.000
_cell.length_c   1.000
_cell.angle_alpha   90.00
_cell.angle_beta   90.00
_cell.angle_gamma   90.00
#
_symmetry.space_group_name_H-M   'P 1'
#
loop_
_entity.id
_entity.type
_entity.pdbx_description
1 polymer ?
#
loop_
_entity_poly.entity_id
_entity_poly.type
_entity_poly.pdbx_seq_one_letter_code
_entity_poly.pdbx_strand_id
1 'polypeptide(L)'
;MLTPAVRLWCTGASNRHYLRAAFCRGEGRRIGDYPEVPAAFFELAHQYLIWAPEIILTVPVLSDIFRAAAVVILHQEGQSTRCALEFVTNFIVPDEALVKSSHSAWKRNWSLIEQCVYENGQTIVSALLIAACDILPPQLHRAVAKAMSVLCSSFPSHAGQWVASIFRHPEFPAIQSGALRPIDQGRFLELVTRQPALPIARFQDMMVEFISVMRKRSNGDVLLAYR
;
A
#
# COMPACT_ATOMS: atom_id res chain seq x y z
N MET A 1 -8.96 -2.49 18.93
CA MET A 1 -7.78 -3.17 19.53
C MET A 1 -6.97 -3.77 18.39
N LEU A 2 -5.73 -3.32 18.16
CA LEU A 2 -4.87 -3.93 17.13
C LEU A 2 -4.52 -5.37 17.49
N THR A 3 -4.64 -6.29 16.53
CA THR A 3 -4.21 -7.68 16.71
C THR A 3 -2.70 -7.73 17.04
N PRO A 4 -2.25 -8.70 17.85
CA PRO A 4 -0.85 -8.82 18.26
C PRO A 4 0.14 -8.84 17.09
N ALA A 5 -0.27 -9.41 15.95
CA ALA A 5 0.53 -9.50 14.72
C ALA A 5 0.90 -8.11 14.15
N VAL A 6 -0.01 -7.13 14.20
CA VAL A 6 0.26 -5.77 13.68
C VAL A 6 1.25 -5.01 14.56
N ARG A 7 1.40 -5.36 15.84
CA ARG A 7 2.32 -4.66 16.76
C ARG A 7 3.80 -4.93 16.49
N LEU A 8 4.13 -6.10 15.92
CA LEU A 8 5.51 -6.56 15.72
C LEU A 8 6.16 -6.00 14.46
N TRP A 9 5.40 -5.76 13.39
CA TRP A 9 5.92 -5.25 12.10
C TRP A 9 6.39 -3.78 12.13
N CYS A 10 6.14 -3.07 13.25
CA CYS A 10 6.43 -1.64 13.39
C CYS A 10 7.79 -1.32 14.06
N THR A 11 8.70 -2.27 14.28
CA THR A 11 9.85 -2.12 15.22
C THR A 11 11.23 -1.85 14.61
N GLY A 12 11.41 -1.77 13.29
CA GLY A 12 12.76 -1.67 12.69
C GLY A 12 13.30 -0.26 12.33
N ALA A 13 14.10 0.39 13.17
CA ALA A 13 14.99 1.54 12.85
C ALA A 13 14.44 3.00 12.91
N SER A 14 15.03 3.70 13.89
CA SER A 14 15.31 5.12 14.20
C SER A 14 14.50 6.34 13.74
N ASN A 15 13.69 6.33 12.68
CA ASN A 15 12.84 7.50 12.33
C ASN A 15 11.34 7.23 12.52
N ARG A 16 10.99 6.07 13.08
CA ARG A 16 9.62 5.57 13.26
C ARG A 16 8.90 6.11 14.51
N HIS A 17 9.55 6.90 15.35
CA HIS A 17 9.02 7.24 16.68
C HIS A 17 7.94 8.33 16.66
N TYR A 18 8.01 9.34 15.79
CA TYR A 18 7.07 10.47 15.83
C TYR A 18 5.70 10.17 15.21
N LEU A 19 5.66 9.55 14.02
CA LEU A 19 4.38 9.18 13.39
C LEU A 19 3.68 8.04 14.15
N ARG A 20 4.44 7.09 14.72
CA ARG A 20 3.89 6.07 15.62
C ARG A 20 3.41 6.67 16.94
N ALA A 21 4.07 7.70 17.47
CA ALA A 21 3.60 8.40 18.66
C ALA A 21 2.27 9.13 18.39
N ALA A 22 2.18 9.88 17.28
CA ALA A 22 0.98 10.61 16.88
C ALA A 22 -0.23 9.70 16.55
N PHE A 23 0.00 8.54 15.95
CA PHE A 23 -1.06 7.57 15.63
C PHE A 23 -1.34 6.54 16.74
N CYS A 24 -0.33 6.13 17.53
CA CYS A 24 -0.43 4.96 18.41
C CYS A 24 0.04 5.15 19.87
N ARG A 25 0.87 6.15 20.21
CA ARG A 25 1.40 6.35 21.58
C ARG A 25 1.74 7.82 21.88
N GLY A 26 0.76 8.57 22.36
CA GLY A 26 0.96 9.85 23.03
C GLY A 26 -0.16 10.08 24.06
N GLU A 27 0.13 10.82 25.12
CA GLU A 27 -0.83 11.22 26.17
C GLU A 27 -1.80 12.34 25.71
N GLY A 28 -1.94 12.53 24.40
CA GLY A 28 -2.91 13.43 23.75
C GLY A 28 -3.88 12.68 22.85
N ARG A 29 -4.88 13.40 22.31
CA ARG A 29 -5.87 12.88 21.34
C ARG A 29 -5.15 12.17 20.19
N ARG A 30 -5.41 10.87 19.98
CA ARG A 30 -4.73 10.09 18.95
C ARG A 30 -5.41 10.33 17.61
N ILE A 31 -4.63 10.54 16.56
CA ILE A 31 -5.19 10.71 15.19
C ILE A 31 -6.00 9.46 14.79
N GLY A 32 -5.65 8.29 15.33
CA GLY A 32 -6.40 7.06 15.09
C GLY A 32 -7.81 7.03 15.70
N ASP A 33 -8.13 7.93 16.63
CA ASP A 33 -9.46 8.04 17.24
C ASP A 33 -10.41 8.92 16.41
N TYR A 34 -9.89 9.64 15.41
CA TYR A 34 -10.61 10.60 14.59
C TYR A 34 -10.36 10.32 13.10
N PRO A 35 -11.00 9.30 12.50
CA PRO A 35 -10.78 8.88 11.11
C PRO A 35 -11.01 9.99 10.07
N GLU A 36 -11.80 11.01 10.40
CA GLU A 36 -12.03 12.20 9.57
C GLU A 36 -10.77 13.05 9.36
N VAL A 37 -9.84 13.07 10.32
CA VAL A 37 -8.59 13.84 10.24
C VAL A 37 -7.66 13.27 9.17
N PRO A 38 -7.26 11.98 9.19
CA PRO A 38 -6.46 11.40 8.13
C PRO A 38 -7.20 11.39 6.79
N ALA A 39 -8.53 11.23 6.77
CA ALA A 39 -9.30 11.33 5.53
C ALA A 39 -9.16 12.73 4.89
N ALA A 40 -9.44 13.79 5.64
CA ALA A 40 -9.32 15.17 5.16
C ALA A 40 -7.86 15.51 4.76
N PHE A 41 -6.88 15.00 5.51
CA PHE A 41 -5.47 15.19 5.18
C PHE A 41 -5.10 14.58 3.82
N PHE A 42 -5.46 13.31 3.59
CA PHE A 42 -5.15 12.64 2.32
C PHE A 42 -6.00 13.15 1.17
N GLU A 43 -7.23 13.59 1.43
CA GLU A 43 -8.05 14.27 0.44
C GLU A 43 -7.39 15.59 0.01
N LEU A 44 -6.92 16.41 0.96
CA LEU A 44 -6.18 17.64 0.66
C LEU A 44 -4.89 17.34 -0.10
N ALA A 45 -4.09 16.37 0.34
CA ALA A 45 -2.88 15.94 -0.34
C ALA A 45 -3.17 15.49 -1.78
N HIS A 46 -4.26 14.75 -1.97
CA HIS A 46 -4.72 14.36 -3.28
C HIS A 46 -5.13 15.58 -4.13
N GLN A 47 -5.88 16.54 -3.58
CA GLN A 47 -6.22 17.79 -4.29
C GLN A 47 -4.96 18.58 -4.70
N TYR A 48 -3.90 18.60 -3.89
CA TYR A 48 -2.62 19.19 -4.29
C TYR A 48 -1.99 18.48 -5.49
N LEU A 49 -2.10 17.15 -5.60
CA LEU A 49 -1.64 16.44 -6.80
C LEU A 49 -2.38 16.92 -8.06
N ILE A 50 -3.66 17.26 -7.94
CA ILE A 50 -4.48 17.75 -9.05
C ILE A 50 -4.10 19.19 -9.42
N TRP A 51 -4.16 20.10 -8.44
CA TRP A 51 -4.17 21.54 -8.67
C TRP A 51 -2.80 22.20 -8.57
N ALA A 52 -1.88 21.62 -7.81
CA ALA A 52 -0.55 22.18 -7.58
C ALA A 52 0.52 21.08 -7.37
N PRO A 53 0.70 20.18 -8.35
CA PRO A 53 1.60 19.02 -8.22
C PRO A 53 3.03 19.42 -7.89
N GLU A 54 3.53 20.53 -8.45
CA GLU A 54 4.88 21.03 -8.19
C GLU A 54 5.12 21.31 -6.70
N ILE A 55 4.10 21.73 -5.95
CA ILE A 55 4.20 22.02 -4.52
C ILE A 55 4.33 20.73 -3.73
N ILE A 56 3.42 19.79 -3.95
CA ILE A 56 3.38 18.56 -3.14
C ILE A 56 4.49 17.58 -3.52
N LEU A 57 4.91 17.51 -4.78
CA LEU A 57 5.98 16.62 -5.24
C LEU A 57 7.36 17.07 -4.74
N THR A 58 7.51 18.33 -4.31
CA THR A 58 8.78 18.90 -3.84
C THR A 58 8.81 19.20 -2.34
N VAL A 59 7.73 18.88 -1.62
CA VAL A 59 7.64 19.18 -0.20
C VAL A 59 8.67 18.35 0.60
N PRO A 60 9.41 18.95 1.56
CA PRO A 60 10.44 18.24 2.31
C PRO A 60 9.94 17.04 3.13
N VAL A 61 8.64 17.03 3.47
CA VAL A 61 8.00 15.99 4.29
C VAL A 61 7.36 14.87 3.47
N LEU A 62 7.66 14.78 2.17
CA LEU A 62 6.98 13.85 1.27
C LEU A 62 7.10 12.37 1.69
N SER A 63 8.30 11.97 2.13
CA SER A 63 8.56 10.63 2.68
C SER A 63 7.71 10.34 3.92
N ASP A 64 7.48 11.34 4.77
CA ASP A 64 6.64 11.22 5.97
C ASP A 64 5.14 11.14 5.64
N ILE A 65 4.68 11.81 4.57
CA ILE A 65 3.31 11.65 4.04
C ILE A 65 3.08 10.20 3.59
N PHE A 66 4.06 9.59 2.90
CA PHE A 66 4.01 8.19 2.50
C PHE A 66 3.96 7.23 3.71
N ARG A 67 4.78 7.48 4.72
CA ARG A 67 4.74 6.69 5.96
C ARG A 67 3.41 6.84 6.69
N ALA A 68 2.85 8.04 6.74
CA ALA A 68 1.52 8.27 7.30
C ALA A 68 0.44 7.49 6.54
N ALA A 69 0.54 7.39 5.20
CA ALA A 69 -0.39 6.61 4.40
C ALA A 69 -0.33 5.12 4.76
N ALA A 70 0.87 4.57 4.91
CA ALA A 70 1.06 3.18 5.35
C ALA A 70 0.43 2.93 6.73
N VAL A 71 0.61 3.86 7.67
CA VAL A 71 0.03 3.79 9.02
C VAL A 71 -1.49 3.83 8.98
N VAL A 72 -2.08 4.72 8.18
CA VAL A 72 -3.53 4.80 7.99
C VAL A 72 -4.07 3.50 7.40
N ILE A 73 -3.47 2.99 6.32
CA ILE A 73 -3.85 1.72 5.70
C ILE A 73 -3.82 0.56 6.71
N LEU A 74 -2.82 0.53 7.59
CA LEU A 74 -2.63 -0.51 8.60
C LEU A 74 -3.58 -0.44 9.81
N HIS A 75 -4.20 0.71 10.07
CA HIS A 75 -4.85 0.94 11.37
C HIS A 75 -6.24 1.53 11.27
N GLN A 76 -6.69 1.92 10.08
CA GLN A 76 -7.98 2.55 9.85
C GLN A 76 -8.78 1.77 8.81
N GLU A 77 -10.10 1.92 8.89
CA GLU A 77 -11.05 1.35 7.95
C GLU A 77 -11.86 2.46 7.26
N GLY A 78 -12.46 2.15 6.11
CA GLY A 78 -13.38 3.06 5.44
C GLY A 78 -12.69 4.22 4.73
N GLN A 79 -13.16 5.45 4.99
CA GLN A 79 -12.86 6.61 4.15
C GLN A 79 -11.40 7.07 4.24
N SER A 80 -10.79 7.07 5.43
CA SER A 80 -9.39 7.48 5.61
C SER A 80 -8.42 6.60 4.82
N THR A 81 -8.62 5.29 4.89
CA THR A 81 -7.85 4.32 4.09
C THR A 81 -8.10 4.49 2.60
N ARG A 82 -9.35 4.74 2.20
CA ARG A 82 -9.66 5.04 0.78
C ARG A 82 -8.88 6.25 0.28
N CYS A 83 -8.93 7.38 0.99
CA CYS A 83 -8.20 8.59 0.62
C CYS A 83 -6.68 8.35 0.58
N ALA A 84 -6.12 7.60 1.54
CA ALA A 84 -4.70 7.25 1.53
C ALA A 84 -4.32 6.38 0.32
N LEU A 85 -5.14 5.40 -0.04
CA LEU A 85 -4.94 4.55 -1.22
C LEU A 85 -5.03 5.35 -2.52
N GLU A 86 -6.01 6.25 -2.64
CA GLU A 86 -6.16 7.15 -3.79
C GLU A 86 -4.93 8.06 -3.93
N PHE A 87 -4.47 8.69 -2.84
CA PHE A 87 -3.25 9.49 -2.83
C PHE A 87 -2.03 8.68 -3.28
N VAL A 88 -1.75 7.53 -2.66
CA VAL A 88 -0.57 6.69 -3.00
C VAL A 88 -0.59 6.26 -4.46
N THR A 89 -1.77 5.86 -4.97
CA THR A 89 -1.92 5.42 -6.36
C THR A 89 -1.67 6.57 -7.32
N ASN A 90 -2.31 7.72 -7.09
CA ASN A 90 -2.24 8.87 -7.98
C ASN A 90 -0.93 9.65 -7.87
N PHE A 91 -0.20 9.51 -6.76
CA PHE A 91 1.16 10.03 -6.61
C PHE A 91 2.12 9.34 -7.59
N ILE A 92 1.99 8.02 -7.77
CA ILE A 92 2.90 7.24 -8.62
C ILE A 92 2.47 7.33 -10.08
N VAL A 93 1.21 7.03 -10.35
CA VAL A 93 0.62 7.09 -11.70
C VAL A 93 -0.61 7.99 -11.62
N PRO A 94 -0.52 9.24 -12.13
CA PRO A 94 -1.66 10.15 -12.10
C PRO A 94 -2.79 9.60 -12.96
N ASP A 95 -4.03 9.72 -12.46
CA ASP A 95 -5.23 9.32 -13.21
C ASP A 95 -5.35 10.14 -14.52
N GLU A 96 -6.02 9.61 -15.54
CA GLU A 96 -6.14 10.27 -16.85
C GLU A 96 -6.79 11.67 -16.75
N ALA A 97 -7.68 11.85 -15.78
CA ALA A 97 -8.27 13.14 -15.44
C ALA A 97 -7.23 14.17 -14.94
N LEU A 98 -6.13 13.72 -14.34
CA LEU A 98 -5.02 14.53 -13.82
C LEU A 98 -3.94 14.80 -14.88
N VAL A 99 -3.81 13.91 -15.87
CA VAL A 99 -2.74 13.93 -16.87
C VAL A 99 -2.83 15.14 -17.82
N LYS A 100 -4.03 15.67 -18.10
CA LYS A 100 -4.21 16.69 -19.16
C LYS A 100 -3.53 18.03 -18.90
N SER A 101 -3.30 18.40 -17.64
CA SER A 101 -2.65 19.68 -17.26
C SER A 101 -1.32 19.50 -16.52
N SER A 102 -1.11 18.33 -15.92
CA SER A 102 -0.11 18.17 -14.86
C SER A 102 1.00 17.17 -15.20
N HIS A 103 0.95 16.51 -16.36
CA HIS A 103 1.93 15.50 -16.77
C HIS A 103 3.39 16.02 -16.79
N SER A 104 3.59 17.31 -17.07
CA SER A 104 4.91 17.95 -17.05
C SER A 104 5.53 17.98 -15.65
N ALA A 105 4.72 18.11 -14.59
CA ALA A 105 5.19 18.13 -13.21
C ALA A 105 5.69 16.76 -12.76
N TRP A 106 4.99 15.68 -13.11
CA TRP A 106 5.44 14.32 -12.83
C TRP A 106 6.74 14.01 -13.56
N LYS A 107 6.82 14.36 -14.86
CA LYS A 107 8.03 14.13 -15.63
C LYS A 107 9.23 14.90 -15.08
N ARG A 108 9.04 16.14 -14.63
CA ARG A 108 10.11 16.97 -14.05
C ARG A 108 10.58 16.44 -12.70
N ASN A 109 9.65 15.98 -11.87
CA ASN A 109 9.92 15.55 -10.50
C ASN A 109 10.01 14.01 -10.36
N TRP A 110 10.14 13.27 -11.47
CA TRP A 110 10.11 11.80 -11.45
C TRP A 110 11.19 11.19 -10.56
N SER A 111 12.39 11.76 -10.53
CA SER A 111 13.47 11.29 -9.65
C SER A 111 13.11 11.40 -8.16
N LEU A 112 12.39 12.45 -7.75
CA LEU A 112 11.91 12.62 -6.38
C LEU A 112 10.81 11.61 -6.05
N ILE A 113 9.89 11.36 -6.99
CA ILE A 113 8.84 10.35 -6.88
C ILE A 113 9.47 8.97 -6.73
N GLU A 114 10.37 8.61 -7.63
CA GLU A 114 11.09 7.33 -7.62
C GLU A 114 11.87 7.14 -6.32
N GLN A 115 12.60 8.15 -5.87
CA GLN A 115 13.33 8.08 -4.60
C GLN A 115 12.38 7.89 -3.41
N CYS A 116 11.29 8.65 -3.34
CA CYS A 116 10.32 8.54 -2.26
C CYS A 116 9.67 7.13 -2.22
N VAL A 117 9.32 6.58 -3.39
CA VAL A 117 8.75 5.23 -3.49
C VAL A 117 9.81 4.17 -3.21
N TYR A 118 11.05 4.36 -3.61
CA TYR A 118 12.14 3.44 -3.28
C TYR A 118 12.35 3.33 -1.77
N GLU A 119 12.37 4.46 -1.06
CA GLU A 119 12.54 4.51 0.40
C GLU A 119 11.37 3.90 1.18
N ASN A 120 10.14 4.00 0.65
CA ASN A 120 8.92 3.65 1.39
C ASN A 120 8.14 2.47 0.79
N GLY A 121 8.52 1.96 -0.38
CA GLY A 121 7.78 0.98 -1.16
C GLY A 121 7.55 -0.32 -0.40
N GLN A 122 8.58 -0.85 0.26
CA GLN A 122 8.45 -2.02 1.12
C GLN A 122 7.43 -1.80 2.26
N THR A 123 7.45 -0.62 2.88
CA THR A 123 6.55 -0.26 3.98
C THR A 123 5.10 -0.18 3.49
N ILE A 124 4.87 0.41 2.32
CA ILE A 124 3.55 0.50 1.69
C ILE A 124 3.04 -0.89 1.28
N VAL A 125 3.85 -1.70 0.59
CA VAL A 125 3.46 -3.06 0.18
C VAL A 125 3.14 -3.91 1.40
N SER A 126 3.94 -3.81 2.47
CA SER A 126 3.66 -4.47 3.75
C SER A 126 2.33 -4.01 4.34
N ALA A 127 2.08 -2.70 4.39
CA ALA A 127 0.83 -2.15 4.88
C ALA A 127 -0.39 -2.68 4.10
N LEU A 128 -0.31 -2.68 2.77
CA LEU A 128 -1.37 -3.16 1.88
C LEU A 128 -1.69 -4.64 2.13
N LEU A 129 -0.66 -5.49 2.16
CA LEU A 129 -0.84 -6.94 2.33
C LEU A 129 -1.31 -7.30 3.74
N ILE A 130 -0.77 -6.67 4.79
CA ILE A 130 -1.19 -6.91 6.17
C ILE A 130 -2.63 -6.44 6.38
N ALA A 131 -2.96 -5.23 5.93
CA ALA A 131 -4.32 -4.69 6.08
C ALA A 131 -5.35 -5.55 5.34
N ALA A 132 -5.00 -6.06 4.15
CA ALA A 132 -5.87 -6.94 3.38
C ALA A 132 -6.12 -8.30 4.02
N CYS A 133 -5.26 -8.77 4.94
CA CYS A 133 -5.46 -10.04 5.63
C CYS A 133 -6.64 -10.00 6.62
N ASP A 134 -6.96 -8.85 7.21
CA ASP A 134 -7.87 -8.82 8.37
C ASP A 134 -8.72 -7.54 8.44
N ILE A 135 -8.06 -6.38 8.30
CA ILE A 135 -8.61 -5.07 8.63
C ILE A 135 -9.54 -4.56 7.54
N LEU A 136 -9.18 -4.74 6.27
CA LEU A 136 -9.88 -4.03 5.20
C LEU A 136 -11.25 -4.67 4.89
N PRO A 137 -12.31 -3.86 4.79
CA PRO A 137 -13.60 -4.34 4.35
C PRO A 137 -13.60 -4.62 2.84
N PRO A 138 -14.48 -5.52 2.34
CA PRO A 138 -14.44 -6.00 0.95
C PRO A 138 -14.45 -4.90 -0.12
N GLN A 139 -15.16 -3.79 0.12
CA GLN A 139 -15.22 -2.66 -0.80
C GLN A 139 -13.87 -2.00 -1.09
N LEU A 140 -12.87 -2.16 -0.21
CA LEU A 140 -11.52 -1.60 -0.40
C LEU A 140 -10.56 -2.57 -1.09
N HIS A 141 -10.93 -3.85 -1.29
CA HIS A 141 -10.02 -4.83 -1.91
C HIS A 141 -9.60 -4.41 -3.33
N ARG A 142 -10.51 -3.81 -4.11
CA ARG A 142 -10.21 -3.29 -5.45
C ARG A 142 -9.24 -2.11 -5.41
N ALA A 143 -9.36 -1.22 -4.41
CA ALA A 143 -8.43 -0.11 -4.24
C ALA A 143 -7.03 -0.59 -3.86
N VAL A 144 -6.92 -1.59 -2.98
CA VAL A 144 -5.64 -2.26 -2.67
C VAL A 144 -5.05 -2.92 -3.90
N ALA A 145 -5.86 -3.65 -4.67
CA ALA A 145 -5.44 -4.28 -5.91
C ALA A 145 -4.91 -3.25 -6.92
N LYS A 146 -5.58 -2.10 -7.05
CA LYS A 146 -5.12 -0.98 -7.89
C LYS A 146 -3.77 -0.45 -7.40
N ALA A 147 -3.62 -0.14 -6.12
CA ALA A 147 -2.36 0.35 -5.54
C ALA A 147 -1.20 -0.64 -5.74
N MET A 148 -1.44 -1.94 -5.50
CA MET A 148 -0.47 -3.00 -5.77
C MET A 148 -0.11 -3.07 -7.26
N SER A 149 -1.09 -2.98 -8.16
CA SER A 149 -0.84 -3.01 -9.60
C SER A 149 0.08 -1.87 -10.04
N VAL A 150 -0.15 -0.66 -9.52
CA VAL A 150 0.67 0.52 -9.81
C VAL A 150 2.09 0.35 -9.29
N LEU A 151 2.27 -0.08 -8.04
CA LEU A 151 3.59 -0.33 -7.46
C LEU A 151 4.37 -1.39 -8.26
N CYS A 152 3.71 -2.49 -8.64
CA CYS A 152 4.34 -3.57 -9.39
C CYS A 152 4.67 -3.18 -10.83
N SER A 153 3.80 -2.43 -11.51
CA SER A 153 4.05 -1.99 -12.89
C SER A 153 5.10 -0.88 -12.99
N SER A 154 5.13 0.03 -12.01
CA SER A 154 6.06 1.17 -12.01
C SER A 154 7.44 0.80 -11.47
N PHE A 155 7.54 -0.20 -10.59
CA PHE A 155 8.80 -0.62 -9.96
C PHE A 155 9.03 -2.13 -10.03
N PRO A 156 9.05 -2.74 -11.24
CA PRO A 156 9.07 -4.20 -11.41
C PRO A 156 10.33 -4.86 -10.82
N SER A 157 11.48 -4.16 -10.82
CA SER A 157 12.74 -4.64 -10.25
C SER A 157 12.72 -4.76 -8.72
N HIS A 158 11.87 -3.98 -8.05
CA HIS A 158 11.79 -3.92 -6.58
C HIS A 158 10.57 -4.66 -6.03
N ALA A 159 9.46 -4.69 -6.78
CA ALA A 159 8.19 -5.25 -6.34
C ALA A 159 8.32 -6.69 -5.83
N GLY A 160 9.04 -7.55 -6.56
CA GLY A 160 9.31 -8.93 -6.13
C GLY A 160 10.07 -9.02 -4.82
N GLN A 161 11.06 -8.14 -4.61
CA GLN A 161 11.87 -8.11 -3.39
C GLN A 161 11.04 -7.66 -2.19
N TRP A 162 10.20 -6.65 -2.37
CA TRP A 162 9.29 -6.17 -1.32
C TRP A 162 8.31 -7.27 -0.89
N VAL A 163 7.65 -7.93 -1.84
CA VAL A 163 6.71 -9.04 -1.56
C VAL A 163 7.44 -10.23 -0.93
N ALA A 164 8.57 -10.65 -1.49
CA ALA A 164 9.35 -11.77 -0.96
C ALA A 164 9.85 -11.50 0.47
N SER A 165 10.28 -10.27 0.77
CA SER A 165 10.66 -9.89 2.13
C SER A 165 9.50 -10.08 3.11
N ILE A 166 8.28 -9.76 2.72
CA ILE A 166 7.10 -9.89 3.59
C ILE A 166 6.81 -11.36 3.88
N PHE A 167 6.86 -12.23 2.88
CA PHE A 167 6.60 -13.67 3.07
C PHE A 167 7.69 -14.40 3.85
N ARG A 168 8.91 -13.85 3.93
CA ARG A 168 9.98 -14.39 4.78
C ARG A 168 9.71 -14.17 6.28
N HIS A 169 8.83 -13.25 6.64
CA HIS A 169 8.51 -13.00 8.03
C HIS A 169 7.43 -13.98 8.53
N PRO A 170 7.73 -14.83 9.51
CA PRO A 170 6.79 -15.83 10.01
C PRO A 170 5.56 -15.22 10.70
N GLU A 171 5.66 -13.95 11.11
CA GLU A 171 4.60 -13.18 11.77
C GLU A 171 3.64 -12.50 10.79
N PHE A 172 3.77 -12.75 9.48
CA PHE A 172 2.77 -12.27 8.52
C PHE A 172 1.41 -12.93 8.82
N PRO A 173 0.30 -12.19 8.97
CA PRO A 173 -0.96 -12.74 9.49
C PRO A 173 -1.49 -13.97 8.75
N ALA A 174 -1.41 -13.97 7.42
CA ALA A 174 -1.86 -15.10 6.61
C ALA A 174 -0.96 -16.35 6.75
N ILE A 175 0.34 -16.17 7.04
CA ILE A 175 1.26 -17.28 7.33
C ILE A 175 1.01 -17.81 8.73
N GLN A 176 0.92 -16.92 9.73
CA GLN A 176 0.70 -17.29 11.12
C GLN A 176 -0.62 -18.04 11.31
N SER A 177 -1.68 -17.64 10.60
CA SER A 177 -2.97 -18.34 10.62
C SER A 177 -2.97 -19.63 9.80
N GLY A 178 -1.93 -19.93 9.01
CA GLY A 178 -1.89 -21.05 8.07
C GLY A 178 -2.78 -20.88 6.84
N ALA A 179 -3.28 -19.67 6.57
CA ALA A 179 -4.06 -19.34 5.37
C ALA A 179 -3.22 -19.38 4.10
N LEU A 180 -1.97 -18.90 4.19
CA LEU A 180 -1.08 -18.72 3.05
C LEU A 180 0.08 -19.75 3.10
N ARG A 181 -0.05 -20.83 2.32
CA ARG A 181 0.95 -21.91 2.27
C ARG A 181 2.20 -21.49 1.46
N PRO A 182 3.37 -22.11 1.69
CA PRO A 182 4.58 -21.79 0.92
C PRO A 182 4.43 -21.88 -0.60
N ILE A 183 3.65 -22.85 -1.09
CA ILE A 183 3.37 -22.99 -2.53
C ILE A 183 2.57 -21.81 -3.08
N ASP A 184 1.61 -21.28 -2.29
CA ASP A 184 0.77 -20.16 -2.68
C ASP A 184 1.57 -18.84 -2.66
N GLN A 185 2.50 -18.71 -1.72
CA GLN A 185 3.48 -17.61 -1.67
C GLN A 185 4.36 -17.59 -2.93
N GLY A 186 4.89 -18.76 -3.33
CA GLY A 186 5.69 -18.90 -4.54
C GLY A 186 4.91 -18.58 -5.80
N ARG A 187 3.67 -19.08 -5.92
CA ARG A 187 2.75 -18.76 -7.04
C ARG A 187 2.48 -17.27 -7.15
N PHE A 188 2.15 -16.62 -6.03
CA PHE A 188 1.89 -15.18 -6.04
C PHE A 188 3.14 -14.38 -6.42
N LEU A 189 4.30 -14.75 -5.87
CA LEU A 189 5.57 -14.09 -6.21
C LEU A 189 5.90 -14.24 -7.70
N GLU A 190 5.71 -15.45 -8.26
CA GLU A 190 5.87 -15.73 -9.69
C GLU A 190 4.99 -14.79 -10.53
N LEU A 191 3.71 -14.63 -10.17
CA LEU A 191 2.77 -13.74 -10.86
C LEU A 191 3.14 -12.26 -10.75
N VAL A 192 3.66 -11.81 -9.60
CA VAL A 192 4.12 -10.43 -9.37
C VAL A 192 5.38 -10.12 -10.18
N THR A 193 6.30 -11.08 -10.31
CA THR A 193 7.58 -10.89 -11.02
C THR A 193 7.56 -11.32 -12.49
N ARG A 194 6.42 -11.81 -12.98
CA ARG A 194 6.26 -12.38 -14.33
C ARG A 194 6.67 -11.38 -15.41
N GLN A 195 7.33 -11.91 -16.45
CA GLN A 195 7.51 -11.21 -17.73
C GLN A 195 6.99 -12.07 -18.89
N PRO A 196 6.14 -11.53 -19.79
CA PRO A 196 5.54 -10.20 -19.74
C PRO A 196 4.57 -10.04 -18.54
N ALA A 197 4.47 -8.82 -18.01
CA ALA A 197 3.56 -8.51 -16.91
C ALA A 197 2.10 -8.79 -17.28
N LEU A 198 1.28 -9.14 -16.29
CA LEU A 198 -0.16 -9.31 -16.49
C LEU A 198 -0.81 -7.97 -16.87
N PRO A 199 -1.84 -7.96 -17.74
CA PRO A 199 -2.67 -6.78 -17.97
C PRO A 199 -3.23 -6.25 -16.64
N ILE A 200 -3.27 -4.93 -16.45
CA ILE A 200 -3.63 -4.28 -15.18
C ILE A 200 -4.94 -4.84 -14.60
N ALA A 201 -5.99 -4.95 -15.42
CA ALA A 201 -7.28 -5.50 -14.98
C ALA A 201 -7.14 -6.93 -14.45
N ARG A 202 -6.39 -7.79 -15.17
CA ARG A 202 -6.16 -9.18 -14.79
C ARG A 202 -5.28 -9.31 -13.55
N PHE A 203 -4.30 -8.41 -13.37
CA PHE A 203 -3.51 -8.31 -12.15
C PHE A 203 -4.40 -7.92 -10.96
N GLN A 204 -5.30 -6.96 -11.14
CA GLN A 204 -6.20 -6.53 -10.07
C GLN A 204 -7.18 -7.64 -9.67
N ASP A 205 -7.71 -8.39 -10.63
CA ASP A 205 -8.53 -9.59 -10.35
C ASP A 205 -7.73 -10.63 -9.55
N MET A 206 -6.51 -10.94 -9.99
CA MET A 206 -5.59 -11.84 -9.29
C MET A 206 -5.32 -11.40 -7.85
N MET A 207 -5.09 -10.10 -7.63
CA MET A 207 -4.89 -9.54 -6.29
C MET A 207 -6.12 -9.72 -5.40
N VAL A 208 -7.33 -9.51 -5.92
CA VAL A 208 -8.57 -9.71 -5.15
C VAL A 208 -8.73 -11.17 -4.76
N GLU A 209 -8.45 -12.10 -5.67
CA GLU A 209 -8.45 -13.54 -5.36
C GLU A 209 -7.37 -13.90 -4.33
N PHE A 210 -6.17 -13.32 -4.45
CA PHE A 210 -5.10 -13.52 -3.48
C PHE A 210 -5.48 -13.03 -2.08
N ILE A 211 -6.20 -11.90 -1.97
CA ILE A 211 -6.77 -11.43 -0.70
C ILE A 211 -7.74 -12.48 -0.14
N SER A 212 -8.60 -13.08 -0.97
CA SER A 212 -9.50 -14.16 -0.53
C SER A 212 -8.73 -15.38 -0.01
N VAL A 213 -7.61 -15.76 -0.63
CA VAL A 213 -6.70 -16.81 -0.14
C VAL A 213 -6.12 -16.44 1.23
N MET A 214 -5.57 -15.23 1.37
CA MET A 214 -5.00 -14.74 2.64
C MET A 214 -6.03 -14.72 3.79
N ARG A 215 -7.32 -14.58 3.46
CA ARG A 215 -8.44 -14.58 4.41
C ARG A 215 -9.11 -15.95 4.60
N LYS A 216 -8.54 -17.04 4.06
CA LYS A 216 -9.12 -18.40 4.08
C LYS A 216 -10.53 -18.50 3.46
N ARG A 217 -10.85 -17.62 2.50
CA ARG A 217 -12.14 -17.65 1.78
C ARG A 217 -12.05 -18.43 0.46
N SER A 218 -10.83 -18.56 -0.07
CA SER A 218 -10.53 -19.32 -1.30
C SER A 218 -9.28 -20.19 -1.08
N ASN A 219 -9.08 -21.18 -1.94
CA ASN A 219 -7.83 -21.95 -1.99
C ASN A 219 -6.82 -21.30 -2.94
N GLY A 220 -5.53 -21.61 -2.80
CA GLY A 220 -4.49 -21.06 -3.68
C GLY A 220 -4.52 -21.59 -5.12
N ASP A 221 -5.46 -22.45 -5.49
CA ASP A 221 -5.60 -22.95 -6.87
C ASP A 221 -6.27 -21.90 -7.78
N VAL A 222 -6.99 -20.94 -7.20
CA VAL A 222 -7.50 -19.76 -7.95
C VAL A 222 -6.37 -18.98 -8.63
N LEU A 223 -5.15 -19.01 -8.08
CA LEU A 223 -3.98 -18.34 -8.66
C LEU A 223 -3.50 -19.01 -9.96
N LEU A 224 -3.85 -20.27 -10.20
CA LEU A 224 -3.46 -20.99 -11.42
C LEU A 224 -4.13 -20.42 -12.67
N ALA A 225 -5.29 -19.78 -12.53
CA ALA A 225 -6.00 -19.11 -13.63
C ALA A 225 -5.23 -17.90 -14.21
N TYR A 226 -4.14 -17.48 -13.57
CA TYR A 226 -3.34 -16.30 -13.95
C TYR A 226 -1.95 -16.66 -14.47
N ARG A 227 -1.64 -17.96 -14.60
CA ARG A 227 -0.43 -18.44 -15.29
C ARG A 227 -0.53 -18.29 -16.80
#